data_AF-A0A841IX13-F1
#
_entry.id   AF-A0A841IX13-F1
#
_cell.length_a   1.000
_cell.length_b   1.000
_cell.length_c   1.000
_cell.angle_alpha   90.00
_cell.angle_beta   90.00
_cell.angle_gamma   90.00
#
_symmetry.space_group_name_H-M   'P 1'
#
loop_
_entity.id
_entity.type
_entity.pdbx_description
1 polymer ?
#
loop_
_entity_poly.entity_id
_entity_poly.type
_entity_poly.pdbx_seq_one_letter_code
_entity_poly.pdbx_strand_id
1 'polypeptide(L)'
;MQAPEGIVQITHHHESWIGQNVEEGFFGDDPIYAASTKSPAGFLRHAVGSLIDLSNSQKQILETASKFGLATECAIAAHVPGEFPGTSCFGEPSYDRPCDNSLSSAYILIYKYP
;
A
#
# COMPACT_ATOMS: atom_id res chain seq x y z
N MET A 1 8.53 2.90 -17.29
CA MET A 1 7.53 1.81 -17.39
C MET A 1 6.37 2.22 -16.48
N GLN A 2 5.14 2.21 -16.98
CA GLN A 2 4.01 2.95 -16.42
C GLN A 2 3.16 2.04 -15.53
N ALA A 3 2.58 2.57 -14.44
CA ALA A 3 1.58 1.84 -13.66
C ALA A 3 0.46 1.31 -14.60
N PRO A 4 -0.19 0.17 -14.28
CA PRO A 4 -1.28 -0.38 -15.10
C PRO A 4 -2.30 0.70 -15.49
N GLU A 5 -2.85 0.62 -16.71
CA GLU A 5 -3.89 1.56 -17.15
C GLU A 5 -5.02 1.61 -16.12
N GLY A 6 -5.36 2.84 -15.69
CA GLY A 6 -6.41 3.05 -14.70
C GLY A 6 -5.95 3.04 -13.24
N ILE A 7 -4.64 2.98 -12.96
CA ILE A 7 -4.07 3.23 -11.62
C ILE A 7 -3.42 4.62 -11.57
N VAL A 8 -3.90 5.48 -10.67
CA VAL A 8 -3.20 6.71 -10.29
C VAL A 8 -2.53 6.47 -8.95
N GLN A 9 -1.22 6.68 -8.87
CA GLN A 9 -0.44 6.65 -7.63
C GLN A 9 0.21 8.02 -7.39
N ILE A 10 -0.09 8.62 -6.25
CA ILE A 10 0.64 9.78 -5.71
C ILE A 10 1.47 9.23 -4.56
N THR A 11 2.78 9.45 -4.50
CA THR A 11 3.61 8.85 -3.46
C THR A 11 4.88 9.66 -3.17
N HIS A 12 5.35 9.60 -1.93
CA HIS A 12 6.66 10.10 -1.50
C HIS A 12 7.69 8.97 -1.31
N HIS A 13 7.40 7.76 -1.81
CA HIS A 13 8.31 6.62 -1.64
C HIS A 13 9.61 6.85 -2.41
N HIS A 14 10.69 6.27 -1.88
CA HIS A 14 11.97 6.28 -2.56
C HIS A 14 11.83 5.69 -3.98
N GLU A 15 12.44 6.34 -4.98
CA GLU A 15 12.31 5.96 -6.39
C GLU A 15 12.68 4.49 -6.65
N SER A 16 13.64 3.94 -5.90
CA SER A 16 14.01 2.52 -5.99
C SER A 16 12.88 1.57 -5.61
N TRP A 17 12.04 1.92 -4.62
CA TRP A 17 10.85 1.14 -4.30
C TRP A 17 9.83 1.23 -5.44
N ILE A 18 9.60 2.43 -5.98
CA ILE A 18 8.69 2.65 -7.11
C ILE A 18 9.14 1.80 -8.32
N GLY A 19 10.43 1.86 -8.66
CA GLY A 19 11.02 1.07 -9.74
C GLY A 19 10.82 -0.43 -9.53
N GLN A 20 11.13 -0.93 -8.33
CA GLN A 20 10.96 -2.35 -8.02
C GLN A 20 9.49 -2.80 -8.07
N ASN A 21 8.53 -1.98 -7.64
CA ASN A 21 7.11 -2.34 -7.71
C ASN A 21 6.63 -2.48 -9.15
N VAL A 22 7.13 -1.62 -10.05
CA VAL A 22 6.82 -1.67 -11.47
C VAL A 22 7.48 -2.88 -12.13
N GLU A 23 8.76 -3.12 -11.86
CA GLU A 23 9.52 -4.25 -12.43
C GLU A 23 8.96 -5.61 -12.01
N GLU A 24 8.60 -5.76 -10.74
CA GLU A 24 8.09 -7.01 -10.17
C GLU A 24 6.57 -7.16 -10.30
N GLY A 25 5.88 -6.15 -10.84
CA GLY A 25 4.43 -6.21 -11.08
C GLY A 25 3.57 -6.26 -9.80
N PHE A 26 4.07 -5.73 -8.69
CA PHE A 26 3.42 -5.84 -7.36
C PHE A 26 2.02 -5.19 -7.30
N PHE A 27 1.71 -4.24 -8.20
CA PHE A 27 0.40 -3.59 -8.27
C PHE A 27 -0.78 -4.55 -8.45
N GLY A 28 -0.57 -5.68 -9.15
CA GLY A 28 -1.64 -6.64 -9.44
C GLY A 28 -2.00 -7.54 -8.25
N ASP A 29 -1.10 -7.67 -7.28
CA ASP A 29 -1.24 -8.57 -6.13
C ASP A 29 -0.96 -7.83 -4.81
N ASP A 30 -1.24 -6.53 -4.75
CA ASP A 30 -0.99 -5.71 -3.57
C ASP A 30 -1.88 -6.17 -2.39
N PRO A 31 -1.29 -6.69 -1.30
CA PRO A 31 -2.06 -7.14 -0.15
C PRO A 31 -2.76 -6.01 0.60
N ILE A 32 -2.28 -4.76 0.50
CA ILE A 32 -2.93 -3.60 1.12
C ILE A 32 -4.25 -3.29 0.41
N TYR A 33 -4.24 -3.29 -0.92
CA TYR A 33 -5.46 -3.17 -1.71
C TYR A 33 -6.43 -4.32 -1.43
N ALA A 34 -5.94 -5.56 -1.45
CA ALA A 34 -6.80 -6.72 -1.16
C ALA A 34 -7.48 -6.61 0.21
N ALA A 35 -6.76 -6.19 1.25
CA ALA A 35 -7.33 -5.98 2.59
C ALA A 35 -8.30 -4.78 2.66
N SER A 36 -8.04 -3.69 1.93
CA SER A 36 -8.94 -2.53 1.91
C SER A 36 -10.30 -2.82 1.26
N THR A 37 -10.36 -3.78 0.34
CA THR A 37 -11.65 -4.28 -0.19
C THR A 37 -12.47 -5.09 0.84
N LYS A 38 -11.85 -5.55 1.93
CA LYS A 38 -12.48 -6.37 2.98
C LYS A 38 -12.79 -5.61 4.26
N SER A 39 -12.13 -4.48 4.49
CA SER A 39 -12.32 -3.64 5.67
C SER A 39 -12.68 -2.20 5.27
N PRO A 40 -13.86 -1.69 5.66
CA PRO A 40 -14.19 -0.28 5.49
C PRO A 40 -13.47 0.62 6.52
N ALA A 41 -12.84 0.03 7.55
CA ALA A 41 -12.04 0.73 8.53
C ALA A 41 -10.56 0.68 8.16
N GLY A 42 -9.81 1.71 8.57
CA GLY A 42 -8.36 1.70 8.44
C GLY A 42 -7.72 0.59 9.29
N PHE A 43 -6.58 0.08 8.83
CA PHE A 43 -5.87 -1.04 9.45
C PHE A 43 -4.35 -0.85 9.40
N LEU A 44 -3.65 -1.51 10.30
CA LEU A 44 -2.18 -1.53 10.30
C LEU A 44 -1.68 -2.59 9.32
N ARG A 45 -0.56 -2.31 8.64
CA ARG A 45 0.04 -3.24 7.68
C ARG A 45 0.31 -4.63 8.28
N HIS A 46 0.81 -4.68 9.52
CA HIS A 46 1.05 -5.96 10.20
C HIS A 46 -0.24 -6.72 10.53
N ALA A 47 -1.39 -6.06 10.54
CA ALA A 47 -2.68 -6.68 10.76
C ALA A 47 -3.30 -7.26 9.47
N VAL A 48 -2.70 -7.05 8.30
CA VAL A 48 -3.24 -7.50 7.00
C VAL A 48 -3.48 -9.02 6.98
N GLY A 49 -2.59 -9.82 7.54
CA GLY A 49 -2.75 -11.27 7.61
C GLY A 49 -3.91 -11.73 8.51
N SER A 50 -4.51 -10.83 9.29
CA SER A 50 -5.74 -11.11 10.03
C SER A 50 -7.01 -10.74 9.24
N LEU A 51 -6.88 -9.96 8.16
CA LEU A 51 -7.97 -9.51 7.31
C LEU A 51 -8.15 -10.37 6.06
N ILE A 52 -7.05 -10.91 5.54
CA ILE A 52 -7.01 -11.75 4.34
C ILE A 52 -6.04 -12.93 4.51
N ASP A 53 -6.34 -14.03 3.82
CA ASP A 53 -5.39 -15.12 3.64
C ASP A 53 -4.31 -14.70 2.63
N LEU A 54 -3.10 -14.47 3.14
CA LEU A 54 -1.98 -13.99 2.32
C LEU A 54 -1.42 -15.09 1.42
N SER A 55 -1.35 -14.81 0.11
CA SER A 55 -0.59 -15.60 -0.85
C SER A 55 0.93 -15.53 -0.57
N ASN A 56 1.72 -16.47 -1.11
CA ASN A 56 3.18 -16.41 -0.97
C ASN A 56 3.77 -15.16 -1.65
N SER A 57 3.20 -14.74 -2.78
CA SER A 57 3.55 -13.51 -3.48
C SER A 57 3.27 -12.28 -2.60
N GLN A 58 2.09 -12.21 -2.01
CA GLN A 58 1.70 -11.14 -1.08
C GLN A 58 2.60 -11.05 0.15
N LYS A 59 3.01 -12.19 0.72
CA LYS A 59 4.00 -12.21 1.82
C LYS A 59 5.34 -11.63 1.37
N GLN A 60 5.82 -12.02 0.20
CA GLN A 60 7.05 -11.49 -0.38
C GLN A 60 6.97 -9.97 -0.62
N ILE A 61 5.81 -9.46 -1.05
CA ILE A 61 5.58 -8.00 -1.21
C ILE A 61 5.73 -7.30 0.15
N LEU A 62 5.09 -7.82 1.21
CA LEU A 62 5.19 -7.26 2.57
C LEU A 62 6.63 -7.29 3.10
N GLU A 63 7.33 -8.41 2.94
CA GLU A 63 8.73 -8.56 3.35
C GLU A 63 9.67 -7.63 2.58
N THR A 64 9.47 -7.48 1.27
CA THR A 64 10.29 -6.62 0.43
C THR A 64 10.10 -5.16 0.79
N ALA A 65 8.85 -4.71 0.93
CA ALA A 65 8.53 -3.35 1.31
C ALA A 65 9.09 -2.97 2.69
N SER A 66 9.15 -3.92 3.62
CA SER A 66 9.73 -3.71 4.95
C SER A 66 11.20 -3.29 4.87
N LYS A 67 11.95 -3.75 3.85
CA LYS A 67 13.35 -3.35 3.60
C LYS A 67 13.48 -1.87 3.18
N PHE A 68 12.38 -1.27 2.73
CA PHE A 68 12.29 0.15 2.35
C PHE A 68 11.68 1.03 3.47
N GLY A 69 11.58 0.51 4.70
CA GLY A 69 11.04 1.25 5.84
C GLY A 69 9.51 1.31 5.90
N LEU A 70 8.83 0.51 5.07
CA LEU A 70 7.36 0.49 4.96
C LEU A 70 6.71 -0.52 5.92
N ALA A 71 7.40 -0.94 6.98
CA ALA A 71 6.92 -1.97 7.90
C ALA A 71 5.77 -1.50 8.81
N THR A 72 5.77 -0.21 9.16
CA THR A 72 4.90 0.41 10.17
C THR A 72 3.93 1.40 9.52
N GLU A 73 3.30 0.96 8.43
CA GLU A 73 2.26 1.72 7.72
C GLU A 73 0.87 1.40 8.26
N CYS A 74 -0.01 2.40 8.28
CA CYS A 74 -1.45 2.20 8.33
C CYS A 74 -2.07 2.47 6.95
N ALA A 75 -3.14 1.76 6.63
CA ALA A 75 -3.91 1.95 5.41
C ALA A 75 -5.31 2.41 5.79
N ILE A 76 -5.80 3.46 5.14
CA ILE A 76 -7.16 3.97 5.26
C ILE A 76 -7.87 3.61 3.96
N ALA A 77 -8.83 2.70 4.05
CA ALA A 77 -9.68 2.36 2.93
C ALA A 77 -10.63 3.53 2.62
N ALA A 78 -10.66 3.96 1.36
CA ALA A 78 -11.62 4.93 0.83
C ALA A 78 -12.52 4.20 -0.16
N HIS A 79 -13.62 3.66 0.34
CA HIS A 79 -14.60 2.92 -0.46
C HIS A 79 -15.93 3.70 -0.48
N VAL A 80 -16.01 4.70 -1.36
CA VAL A 80 -17.25 5.48 -1.56
C VAL A 80 -18.08 4.82 -2.66
N PRO A 81 -19.33 4.42 -2.39
CA PRO A 81 -20.20 3.81 -3.41
C PRO A 81 -20.34 4.71 -4.65
N GLY A 82 -20.06 4.16 -5.83
CA GLY A 82 -20.12 4.89 -7.10
C GLY A 82 -18.85 5.65 -7.46
N GLU A 83 -17.85 5.68 -6.58
CA GLU A 83 -16.52 6.20 -6.87
C GLU A 83 -15.52 5.06 -7.08
N PHE A 84 -14.36 5.41 -7.63
CA PHE A 84 -13.26 4.47 -7.75
C PHE A 84 -12.73 4.08 -6.37
N PRO A 85 -12.50 2.79 -6.11
CA PRO A 85 -11.94 2.37 -4.84
C PRO A 85 -10.55 2.94 -4.69
N GLY A 86 -10.26 3.45 -3.49
CA GLY A 86 -8.92 3.90 -3.17
C GLY A 86 -8.47 3.53 -1.78
N THR A 87 -7.17 3.61 -1.58
CA THR A 87 -6.54 3.38 -0.28
C THR A 87 -5.53 4.47 -0.07
N SER A 88 -5.56 5.14 1.08
CA SER A 88 -4.54 6.09 1.51
C SER A 88 -3.70 5.47 2.60
N CYS A 89 -2.40 5.27 2.38
CA CYS A 89 -1.53 4.72 3.42
C CYS A 89 -0.67 5.78 4.07
N PHE A 90 -0.24 5.58 5.31
CA PHE A 90 0.65 6.48 6.02
C PHE A 90 1.67 5.64 6.79
N GLY A 91 2.95 5.82 6.46
CA GLY A 91 4.06 5.17 7.13
C GLY A 91 4.89 6.11 7.98
N GLU A 92 5.34 5.59 9.11
CA GLU A 92 6.53 6.10 9.81
C GLU A 92 7.57 4.98 9.90
N PRO A 93 8.88 5.26 9.98
CA PRO A 93 9.90 4.22 10.17
C PRO A 93 9.82 3.52 11.55
N SER A 94 9.20 4.15 12.55
CA SER A 94 9.00 3.60 13.89
C SER A 94 7.88 4.33 14.63
N TYR A 95 7.06 3.61 15.41
CA TYR A 95 6.00 4.21 16.24
C TYR A 95 6.53 5.04 17.44
N ASP A 96 7.79 4.80 17.86
CA ASP A 96 8.35 5.38 19.09
C ASP A 96 9.12 6.71 18.88
N ARG A 97 9.42 7.07 17.62
CA ARG A 97 10.07 8.33 17.26
C ARG A 97 9.56 8.82 15.90
N PRO A 98 8.70 9.86 15.87
CA PRO A 98 8.58 10.68 14.69
C PRO A 98 9.92 11.43 14.56
N CYS A 99 10.82 10.91 13.74
CA CYS A 99 11.99 11.68 13.32
C CYS A 99 11.45 12.90 12.55
N ASP A 100 12.04 14.10 12.70
CA ASP A 100 11.57 15.33 12.01
C ASP A 100 11.49 15.23 10.47
N ASN A 101 11.99 14.13 9.87
CA ASN A 101 11.90 13.76 8.45
C ASN A 101 11.12 12.45 8.20
N SER A 102 10.26 11.99 9.12
CA SER A 102 9.34 10.88 8.85
C SER A 102 8.34 11.34 7.80
N LEU A 103 8.66 11.06 6.53
CA LEU A 103 7.75 11.29 5.44
C LEU A 103 6.57 10.33 5.61
N SER A 104 5.44 10.87 6.07
CA SER A 104 4.16 10.20 5.95
C SER A 104 3.98 9.77 4.50
N SER A 105 4.14 8.48 4.24
CA SER A 105 4.04 7.91 2.91
C SER A 105 2.58 7.80 2.47
N ALA A 106 1.93 8.95 2.27
CA ALA A 106 0.61 9.06 1.65
C ALA A 106 0.66 8.50 0.23
N TYR A 107 0.03 7.35 -0.01
CA TYR A 107 -0.30 6.94 -1.37
C TYR A 107 -1.77 6.63 -1.55
N ILE A 108 -2.36 7.22 -2.60
CA ILE A 108 -3.71 6.93 -3.07
C ILE A 108 -3.57 6.04 -4.30
N LEU A 109 -4.09 4.82 -4.26
CA LEU A 109 -4.27 3.98 -5.45
C LEU A 109 -5.72 4.11 -5.90
N ILE A 110 -5.98 4.65 -7.08
CA ILE A 110 -7.33 4.70 -7.66
C ILE A 110 -7.41 3.63 -8.72
N TYR A 111 -8.30 2.64 -8.59
CA TYR A 111 -8.47 1.59 -9.60
C TYR A 111 -9.67 1.86 -10.50
N LYS A 112 -9.47 1.91 -11.82
CA LYS A 112 -10.55 1.96 -12.80
C LYS A 112 -11.09 0.55 -13.06
N TYR A 113 -12.39 0.31 -12.85
CA TYR A 113 -13.03 -0.91 -13.35
C TYR A 113 -13.06 -0.90 -14.89
N PRO A 114 -12.90 -2.06 -15.56
CA PRO A 114 -13.16 -2.18 -17.00
C PRO A 114 -14.62 -1.87 -17.34
#